data_AF-A0A3N2NK57-F1
#
_entry.id   AF-A0A3N2NK57-F1
#
_cell.length_a   1.000
_cell.length_b   1.000
_cell.length_c   1.000
_cell.angle_alpha   90.00
_cell.angle_beta   90.00
_cell.angle_gamma   90.00
#
_symmetry.space_group_name_H-M   'P 1'
#
loop_
_entity.id
_entity.type
_entity.pdbx_description
1 polymer ?
#
loop_
_entity_poly.entity_id
_entity_poly.type
_entity_poly.pdbx_seq_one_letter_code
_entity_poly.pdbx_strand_id
1 'polypeptide(L)'
;MVAAHHVSRRVWTAVGLIAAAALIAAYYRLGPESGLYPRCMFRQLTGLDCPGCGSQRAIHALLHGHVAEAWGYNALLLVEMPLIALLLAAGSMRRRFPRLHAALNSRSLTVTLLATIIGWTIIRNILNI
;
A
#
# COMPACT_ATOMS: atom_id res chain seq x y z
N MET A 1 -18.80 -28.15 20.93
CA MET A 1 -18.11 -26.84 21.10
C MET A 1 -17.53 -26.23 19.81
N VAL A 2 -17.57 -26.89 18.64
CA VAL A 2 -16.99 -26.36 17.39
C VAL A 2 -17.87 -25.33 16.67
N ALA A 3 -19.21 -25.42 16.77
CA ALA A 3 -20.14 -24.53 16.06
C ALA A 3 -20.10 -23.07 16.54
N ALA A 4 -19.97 -22.82 17.85
CA ALA A 4 -19.88 -21.46 18.41
C ALA A 4 -18.63 -20.70 17.96
N HIS A 5 -17.51 -21.42 17.74
CA HIS A 5 -16.25 -20.86 17.24
C HIS A 5 -16.30 -20.47 15.77
N HIS A 6 -17.12 -21.14 14.95
CA HIS A 6 -17.32 -20.78 13.55
C HIS A 6 -18.25 -19.58 13.39
N VAL A 7 -19.29 -19.46 14.23
CA VAL A 7 -20.19 -18.29 14.26
C VAL A 7 -19.41 -17.04 14.66
N SER A 8 -18.58 -17.10 15.70
CA SER A 8 -17.76 -15.95 16.11
C SER A 8 -16.78 -15.52 15.01
N ARG A 9 -16.11 -16.48 14.34
CA ARG A 9 -15.17 -16.18 13.25
C ARG A 9 -15.85 -15.57 12.02
N ARG A 10 -17.08 -15.97 11.70
CA ARG A 10 -17.89 -15.36 10.62
C ARG A 10 -18.34 -13.94 10.97
N VAL A 11 -18.73 -13.70 12.22
CA VAL A 11 -19.08 -12.35 12.70
C VAL A 11 -17.87 -11.42 12.65
N TRP A 12 -16.71 -11.83 13.17
CA TRP A 12 -15.49 -11.01 13.12
C TRP A 12 -14.98 -10.72 11.70
N THR A 13 -15.11 -11.68 10.79
CA THR A 13 -14.76 -11.45 9.37
C THR A 13 -15.73 -10.47 8.71
N ALA A 14 -17.03 -10.59 8.96
CA ALA A 14 -18.02 -9.63 8.46
C ALA A 14 -17.78 -8.22 9.01
N VAL A 15 -17.55 -8.09 10.32
CA VAL A 15 -17.20 -6.81 10.96
C VAL A 15 -15.94 -6.21 10.34
N GLY A 16 -14.90 -7.02 10.13
CA GLY A 16 -13.66 -6.57 9.48
C GLY A 16 -13.87 -6.08 8.05
N LEU A 17 -14.70 -6.77 7.26
CA LEU A 17 -15.02 -6.36 5.89
C LEU A 17 -15.83 -5.06 5.85
N ILE A 18 -16.82 -4.91 6.73
CA ILE A 18 -17.62 -3.68 6.84
C ILE A 18 -16.74 -2.50 7.26
N ALA A 19 -15.86 -2.70 8.24
CA ALA A 19 -14.91 -1.67 8.66
C ALA A 19 -13.96 -1.27 7.53
N ALA A 20 -13.41 -2.25 6.79
CA ALA A 20 -12.56 -1.97 5.63
C ALA A 20 -13.30 -1.22 4.53
N ALA A 21 -14.53 -1.61 4.20
CA ALA A 21 -15.35 -0.92 3.20
C ALA A 21 -15.67 0.52 3.63
N ALA A 22 -16.01 0.74 4.90
CA ALA A 22 -16.25 2.08 5.43
C ALA A 22 -14.99 2.96 5.37
N LEU A 23 -13.82 2.40 5.70
CA LEU A 23 -12.54 3.11 5.59
C LEU A 23 -12.19 3.46 4.14
N ILE A 24 -12.38 2.53 3.20
CA ILE A 24 -12.15 2.78 1.77
C ILE A 24 -13.11 3.86 1.26
N ALA A 25 -14.39 3.80 1.63
CA ALA A 25 -15.38 4.82 1.24
C ALA A 25 -15.06 6.19 1.85
N ALA A 26 -14.59 6.23 3.10
CA ALA A 26 -14.14 7.46 3.73
C ALA A 26 -12.91 8.02 3.02
N TYR A 27 -11.92 7.18 2.71
CA TYR A 27 -10.70 7.54 1.99
C TYR A 27 -10.98 8.00 0.56
N TYR A 28 -11.97 7.43 -0.11
CA TYR A 28 -12.43 7.86 -1.43
C TYR A 28 -13.05 9.27 -1.41
N ARG A 29 -13.76 9.63 -0.34
CA ARG A 29 -14.44 10.94 -0.24
C ARG A 29 -13.57 12.03 0.37
N LEU A 30 -12.75 11.65 1.34
CA LEU A 30 -11.84 12.53 2.06
C LEU A 30 -10.45 12.26 1.47
N GLY A 31 -10.12 12.97 0.40
CA GLY A 31 -8.82 12.81 -0.25
C GLY A 31 -7.67 13.42 0.54
N PRO A 32 -6.41 13.04 0.26
CA PRO A 32 -5.21 13.61 0.89
C PRO A 32 -5.15 15.15 0.86
N GLU A 33 -5.79 15.76 -0.11
CA GLU A 33 -5.93 17.20 -0.31
C GLU A 33 -6.94 17.86 0.64
N SER A 34 -7.80 17.10 1.32
CA SER A 34 -8.99 17.60 2.02
C SER A 34 -8.72 18.34 3.33
N GLY A 35 -7.50 18.82 3.58
CA GLY A 35 -7.07 19.54 4.80
C GLY A 35 -7.11 18.73 6.10
N LEU A 36 -7.81 17.60 6.10
CA LEU A 36 -8.01 16.65 7.20
C LEU A 36 -6.84 15.66 7.34
N TYR A 37 -6.00 15.54 6.31
CA TYR A 37 -4.80 14.70 6.37
C TYR A 37 -3.64 15.46 7.00
N PRO A 38 -2.84 14.80 7.86
CA PRO A 38 -1.65 15.42 8.39
C PRO A 38 -0.71 15.80 7.24
N ARG A 39 -0.17 17.03 7.29
CA ARG A 39 0.84 17.47 6.33
C ARG A 39 2.08 16.57 6.46
N CYS A 40 2.77 16.32 5.34
CA CYS A 40 3.99 15.52 5.33
C CYS A 40 5.10 16.24 6.11
N MET A 41 5.37 15.81 7.34
CA MET A 41 6.45 16.40 8.16
C MET A 41 7.82 16.27 7.49
N PHE A 42 8.07 15.15 6.78
CA PHE A 42 9.33 14.96 6.05
C PHE A 42 9.54 16.07 5.02
N ARG A 43 8.53 16.35 4.19
CA ARG A 43 8.60 17.42 3.19
C ARG A 43 8.68 18.80 3.82
N GLN A 44 8.04 19.03 4.96
CA GLN A 44 8.17 20.29 5.69
C GLN A 44 9.58 20.52 6.25
N LEU A 45 10.27 19.45 6.66
CA LEU A 45 11.61 19.53 7.24
C LEU A 45 12.72 19.55 6.17
N THR A 46 12.57 18.79 5.09
CA THR A 46 13.64 18.59 4.08
C THR A 46 13.37 19.29 2.76
N GLY A 47 12.11 19.68 2.49
CA GLY A 47 11.66 20.12 1.16
C GLY A 47 11.48 18.99 0.15
N LEU A 48 11.84 17.74 0.51
CA LEU A 48 11.81 16.59 -0.39
C LEU A 48 10.49 15.82 -0.29
N ASP A 49 10.04 15.27 -1.41
CA ASP A 49 8.88 14.39 -1.45
C ASP A 49 9.23 12.99 -0.94
N CYS A 50 8.50 12.52 0.09
CA CYS A 50 8.68 11.18 0.63
C CYS A 50 7.86 10.15 -0.18
N PRO A 51 8.34 8.89 -0.28
CA PRO A 51 7.65 7.86 -1.05
C PRO A 51 6.27 7.52 -0.46
N GLY A 52 6.09 7.68 0.86
CA GLY A 52 4.83 7.39 1.54
C GLY A 52 3.69 8.32 1.14
N CYS A 53 3.88 9.64 1.25
CA CYS A 53 2.84 10.61 0.89
C CYS A 53 2.57 10.62 -0.62
N GLY A 54 3.60 10.40 -1.45
CA GLY A 54 3.42 10.19 -2.89
C GLY A 54 2.53 8.97 -3.18
N SER A 55 2.78 7.84 -2.51
CA SER A 55 1.93 6.64 -2.64
C SER A 55 0.49 6.88 -2.19
N GLN A 56 0.24 7.64 -1.14
CA GLN A 56 -1.13 7.96 -0.74
C GLN A 56 -1.86 8.74 -1.84
N ARG A 57 -1.26 9.81 -2.39
CA ARG A 57 -1.88 10.54 -3.51
C ARG A 57 -2.09 9.66 -4.74
N ALA A 58 -1.14 8.78 -5.04
CA ALA A 58 -1.25 7.82 -6.13
C ALA A 58 -2.42 6.84 -5.93
N ILE A 59 -2.56 6.24 -4.74
CA ILE A 59 -3.67 5.32 -4.41
C ILE A 59 -5.01 6.06 -4.51
N HIS A 60 -5.09 7.29 -3.99
CA HIS A 60 -6.31 8.10 -4.09
C HIS A 60 -6.69 8.38 -5.55
N ALA A 61 -5.73 8.77 -6.39
CA ALA A 61 -5.95 8.97 -7.82
C ALA A 61 -6.39 7.67 -8.52
N LEU A 62 -5.76 6.52 -8.20
CA LEU A 62 -6.16 5.22 -8.73
C LEU A 62 -7.59 4.83 -8.35
N LEU A 63 -8.02 5.13 -7.12
CA LEU A 63 -9.39 4.88 -6.68
C LEU A 63 -10.43 5.67 -7.49
N HIS A 64 -10.04 6.84 -8.01
CA HIS A 64 -10.87 7.65 -8.90
C HIS A 64 -10.71 7.29 -10.39
N GLY A 65 -9.82 6.35 -10.73
CA GLY A 65 -9.53 5.96 -12.11
C GLY A 65 -8.51 6.85 -12.82
N HIS A 66 -7.83 7.74 -12.10
CA HIS A 66 -6.88 8.71 -12.64
C HIS A 66 -5.47 8.12 -12.72
N VAL A 67 -5.25 7.20 -13.67
CA VAL A 67 -3.98 6.44 -13.76
C VAL A 67 -2.78 7.34 -14.10
N ALA A 68 -2.95 8.29 -15.03
CA ALA A 68 -1.87 9.20 -15.42
C ALA A 68 -1.44 10.10 -14.25
N GLU A 69 -2.39 10.58 -13.45
CA GLU A 69 -2.12 11.38 -12.26
C GLU A 69 -1.41 10.53 -11.19
N ALA A 70 -1.87 9.29 -10.99
CA ALA A 70 -1.23 8.37 -10.05
C ALA A 70 0.23 8.05 -10.43
N TRP A 71 0.53 7.95 -11.73
CA TRP A 71 1.89 7.79 -12.24
C TRP A 71 2.78 8.98 -11.86
N GLY A 72 2.27 10.21 -12.04
CA GLY A 72 2.99 11.42 -11.60
C GLY A 72 3.20 11.49 -10.09
N TYR A 73 2.26 10.98 -9.29
CA TYR A 73 2.44 10.95 -7.84
C TYR A 73 3.47 9.92 -7.38
N ASN A 74 3.45 8.70 -7.92
CA ASN A 74 4.47 7.69 -7.64
C ASN A 74 4.46 6.52 -8.66
N ALA A 75 5.21 6.66 -9.75
CA ALA A 75 5.32 5.60 -10.77
C ALA A 75 5.82 4.25 -10.22
N LEU A 76 6.77 4.26 -9.26
CA LEU A 76 7.28 3.03 -8.66
C LEU A 76 6.15 2.22 -7.98
N LEU A 77 5.21 2.89 -7.31
CA LEU A 77 4.08 2.20 -6.68
C LEU A 77 3.30 1.39 -7.72
N LEU A 78 2.98 1.99 -8.86
CA LEU A 78 2.20 1.35 -9.93
C LEU A 78 2.94 0.12 -10.48
N VAL A 79 4.25 0.23 -10.66
CA VAL A 79 5.11 -0.88 -11.10
C VAL A 79 5.16 -2.00 -10.05
N GLU A 80 5.20 -1.66 -8.77
CA GLU A 80 5.26 -2.63 -7.67
C GLU A 80 3.90 -3.24 -7.31
N MET A 81 2.78 -2.70 -7.79
CA MET A 81 1.43 -3.19 -7.46
C MET A 81 1.24 -4.71 -7.63
N PRO A 82 1.67 -5.35 -8.73
CA PRO A 82 1.55 -6.80 -8.88
C PRO A 82 2.31 -7.57 -7.81
N LEU A 83 3.50 -7.09 -7.42
CA LEU A 83 4.30 -7.68 -6.36
C LEU A 83 3.65 -7.46 -4.99
N ILE A 84 3.12 -6.28 -4.72
CA ILE A 84 2.38 -5.99 -3.48
C ILE A 84 1.16 -6.92 -3.36
N ALA A 85 0.39 -7.09 -4.43
CA ALA A 85 -0.73 -8.02 -4.46
C ALA A 85 -0.28 -9.47 -4.17
N LEU A 86 0.84 -9.88 -4.75
CA LEU A 86 1.44 -11.19 -4.51
C LEU A 86 1.89 -11.37 -3.05
N LEU A 87 2.52 -10.34 -2.46
CA LEU A 87 2.96 -10.32 -1.06
C LEU A 87 1.76 -10.43 -0.10
N LEU A 88 0.68 -9.70 -0.37
CA LEU A 88 -0.55 -9.78 0.42
C LEU A 88 -1.20 -11.18 0.33
N ALA A 89 -1.17 -11.79 -0.85
CA ALA A 89 -1.70 -13.14 -1.06
C ALA A 89 -0.78 -14.24 -0.48
N ALA A 90 0.51 -13.97 -0.25
CA ALA A 90 1.51 -14.96 0.11
C ALA A 90 1.11 -15.79 1.33
N GLY A 91 0.55 -15.16 2.37
CA GLY A 91 0.13 -15.84 3.60
C GLY A 91 -0.91 -16.95 3.37
N SER A 92 -1.84 -16.73 2.42
CA SER A 92 -2.84 -17.74 2.04
C SER A 92 -2.23 -18.91 1.25
N MET A 93 -1.13 -18.65 0.54
CA MET A 93 -0.44 -19.62 -0.32
C MET A 93 0.62 -20.44 0.41
N ARG A 94 0.91 -20.15 1.69
CA ARG A 94 1.99 -20.78 2.47
C ARG A 94 1.99 -22.31 2.41
N ARG A 95 0.81 -22.95 2.45
CA ARG A 95 0.69 -24.42 2.40
C ARG A 95 0.79 -25.00 0.98
N ARG A 96 0.34 -24.25 -0.03
CA ARG A 96 0.29 -24.70 -1.43
C ARG A 96 1.62 -24.46 -2.16
N PHE A 97 2.29 -23.35 -1.86
CA PHE A 97 3.53 -22.91 -2.50
C PHE A 97 4.57 -22.47 -1.44
N PRO A 98 5.12 -23.41 -0.65
CA PRO A 98 6.03 -23.08 0.45
C PRO A 98 7.32 -22.41 -0.01
N ARG A 99 7.86 -22.80 -1.18
CA ARG A 99 9.06 -22.17 -1.77
C ARG A 99 8.82 -20.72 -2.16
N LEU A 100 7.68 -20.43 -2.79
CA LEU A 100 7.29 -19.06 -3.16
C LEU A 100 7.12 -18.19 -1.91
N HIS A 101 6.40 -18.70 -0.90
CA HIS A 101 6.24 -17.99 0.37
C HIS A 101 7.59 -17.69 1.03
N ALA A 102 8.53 -18.64 1.04
CA ALA A 102 9.87 -18.43 1.58
C ALA A 102 10.67 -17.38 0.79
N ALA A 103 10.58 -17.38 -0.55
CA ALA A 103 11.23 -16.38 -1.39
C ALA A 103 10.66 -14.97 -1.18
N LEU A 104 9.33 -14.85 -1.12
CA LEU A 104 8.61 -13.59 -0.88
C LEU A 104 8.84 -13.00 0.52
N ASN A 105 9.22 -13.84 1.49
CA ASN A 105 9.55 -13.40 2.85
C ASN A 105 11.07 -13.46 3.11
N SER A 106 11.88 -13.56 2.06
CA SER A 106 13.33 -13.61 2.20
C SER A 106 13.88 -12.23 2.58
N ARG A 107 14.91 -12.22 3.43
CA ARG A 107 15.64 -10.99 3.78
C ARG A 107 16.16 -10.26 2.52
N SER A 108 16.58 -11.02 1.51
CA SER A 108 17.06 -10.46 0.25
C SER A 108 16.00 -9.63 -0.44
N LEU A 109 14.78 -10.16 -0.61
CA LEU A 109 13.70 -9.42 -1.26
C LEU A 109 13.36 -8.14 -0.49
N THR A 110 13.23 -8.22 0.84
CA THR A 110 12.93 -7.06 1.67
C THR A 110 13.99 -5.97 1.53
N VAL A 111 15.27 -6.33 1.57
CA VAL A 111 16.38 -5.38 1.40
C VAL A 111 16.40 -4.81 -0.02
N THR A 112 16.18 -5.63 -1.04
CA THR A 112 16.09 -5.18 -2.43
C THR A 112 14.96 -4.18 -2.63
N LEU A 113 13.76 -4.43 -2.10
CA LEU A 113 12.63 -3.50 -2.21
C LEU A 113 12.90 -2.19 -1.48
N LEU A 114 13.45 -2.26 -0.26
CA LEU A 114 13.87 -1.06 0.48
C LEU A 114 14.89 -0.25 -0.30
N ALA A 115 15.91 -0.89 -0.88
CA ALA A 115 16.92 -0.23 -1.69
C ALA A 115 16.31 0.42 -2.95
N THR A 116 15.38 -0.27 -3.63
CA THR A 116 14.67 0.26 -4.79
C THR A 116 13.81 1.47 -4.42
N ILE A 117 13.06 1.42 -3.32
CA ILE A 117 12.24 2.53 -2.82
C ILE A 117 13.12 3.75 -2.49
N ILE A 118 14.24 3.53 -1.80
CA ILE A 118 15.18 4.61 -1.44
C ILE A 118 15.82 5.19 -2.71
N GLY A 119 16.32 4.33 -3.61
CA GLY A 119 16.93 4.75 -4.87
C GLY A 119 15.97 5.56 -5.74
N TRP A 120 14.73 5.09 -5.89
CA TRP A 120 13.67 5.82 -6.59
C TRP A 120 13.36 7.16 -5.92
N THR A 121 13.26 7.18 -4.59
CA THR A 121 13.03 8.43 -3.83
C THR A 121 14.12 9.45 -4.11
N ILE A 122 15.38 9.03 -4.15
CA ILE A 122 16.52 9.92 -4.47
C ILE A 122 16.41 10.40 -5.91
N ILE A 123 16.27 9.48 -6.87
CA ILE A 123 16.21 9.80 -8.30
C ILE A 123 15.10 10.79 -8.60
N ARG A 124 13.88 10.52 -8.10
CA ARG A 124 12.72 11.36 -8.39
C ARG A 124 12.84 12.77 -7.83
N ASN A 125 13.45 12.92 -6.65
CA ASN A 125 13.64 14.23 -6.03
C ASN A 125 14.74 15.04 -6.74
N ILE A 126 15.80 14.38 -7.22
CA ILE A 126 16.86 15.02 -8.00
C ILE A 126 16.36 15.46 -9.37
N LEU A 127 15.57 14.60 -10.03
CA LEU A 127 15.02 14.88 -11.36
C LEU A 127 13.74 15.73 -11.30
N ASN A 128 13.22 15.99 -10.10
CA ASN A 128 11.98 16.72 -9.85
C ASN A 128 10.75 16.12 -10.57
N ILE A 129 10.58 14.79 -10.45
CA ILE A 129 9.52 13.98 -11.05
C ILE A 129 8.69 13.18 -10.02
#